data_AF-A0A5C3R654-F1
#
_entry.id   AF-A0A5C3R654-F1
#
_cell.length_a   1.000
_cell.length_b   1.000
_cell.length_c   1.000
_cell.angle_alpha   90.00
_cell.angle_beta   90.00
_cell.angle_gamma   90.00
#
_symmetry.space_group_name_H-M   'P 1'
#
loop_
_entity.id
_entity.type
_entity.pdbx_description
1 polymer ?
#
loop_
_entity_poly.entity_id
_entity_poly.type
_entity_poly.pdbx_seq_one_letter_code
_entity_poly.pdbx_strand_id
1 'polypeptide(L)'
;MSSNSRTPTPYEPETHLSDPDAHDAKTPPSDALSIAELITDSIPRFDHQTLVVQPYEEEVQREQEFQRKLMEMSVDLLFTFYAWAARPAHENAVEASAFESRINNVMQAEKNQEMIRGNFAQFVQQINAAVQLLINANA
;
A
#
# COMPACT_ATOMS: atom_id res chain seq x y z
N MET A 1 31.58 1.75 -1.25
CA MET A 1 30.44 0.90 -1.63
C MET A 1 29.75 1.60 -2.80
N SER A 2 30.13 1.24 -4.03
CA SER A 2 29.60 1.85 -5.25
C SER A 2 28.80 0.81 -6.00
N SER A 3 27.49 1.00 -6.07
CA SER A 3 26.59 0.13 -6.81
C SER A 3 26.50 0.61 -8.26
N ASN A 4 26.93 -0.26 -9.17
CA ASN A 4 26.82 -0.10 -10.62
C ASN A 4 25.34 -0.09 -11.06
N SER A 5 24.92 0.98 -11.74
CA SER A 5 23.72 1.00 -12.58
C SER A 5 24.11 0.64 -14.02
N ARG A 6 23.74 -0.56 -14.49
CA ARG A 6 23.78 -0.91 -15.92
C ARG A 6 22.37 -0.84 -16.49
N THR A 7 22.10 0.20 -17.27
CA THR A 7 21.01 0.25 -18.26
C THR A 7 21.49 -0.41 -19.56
N PRO A 8 20.73 -1.32 -20.19
CA PRO A 8 21.01 -1.76 -21.55
C PRO A 8 20.34 -0.81 -22.55
N THR A 9 21.14 -0.20 -23.43
CA THR A 9 20.66 0.59 -24.57
C THR A 9 20.24 -0.32 -25.73
N PRO A 10 19.11 -0.05 -26.42
CA PRO A 10 18.69 -0.76 -27.62
C PRO A 10 19.55 -0.40 -28.86
N TYR A 11 19.68 -1.38 -29.74
CA TYR A 11 20.44 -1.42 -30.99
C TYR A 11 20.28 -0.21 -31.93
N GLU A 12 21.41 0.25 -32.48
CA GLU A 12 21.49 1.07 -33.69
C GLU A 12 22.55 0.46 -34.63
N PRO A 13 22.29 0.29 -35.94
CA PRO A 13 23.25 -0.30 -36.86
C PRO A 13 24.02 0.80 -37.62
N GLU A 14 25.30 1.01 -37.32
CA GLU A 14 26.14 1.89 -38.13
C GLU A 14 26.85 1.12 -39.25
N THR A 15 26.40 1.41 -40.46
CA THR A 15 27.08 1.15 -41.74
C THR A 15 28.27 2.08 -41.90
N HIS A 16 29.48 1.54 -42.04
CA HIS A 16 30.64 2.27 -42.55
C HIS A 16 31.22 1.57 -43.78
N LEU A 17 31.17 2.26 -44.92
CA LEU A 17 31.85 1.93 -46.17
C LEU A 17 33.05 2.88 -46.39
N SER A 18 34.00 2.40 -47.20
CA SER A 18 35.19 3.05 -47.82
C SER A 18 36.50 2.98 -47.02
N ASP A 19 37.66 2.57 -47.56
CA ASP A 19 38.06 2.30 -48.96
C ASP A 19 39.36 1.43 -49.03
N PRO A 20 39.77 0.97 -50.23
CA PRO A 20 40.72 -0.14 -50.47
C PRO A 20 42.17 0.31 -50.72
N ASP A 21 43.13 -0.56 -50.39
CA ASP A 21 44.26 -0.98 -51.24
C ASP A 21 45.39 -1.58 -50.41
N ALA A 22 45.72 -2.86 -50.67
CA ALA A 22 47.09 -3.33 -50.91
C ALA A 22 47.09 -4.86 -50.99
N HIS A 23 47.45 -5.36 -52.17
CA HIS A 23 47.70 -6.75 -52.49
C HIS A 23 48.71 -7.42 -51.53
N ASP A 24 48.31 -8.54 -50.93
CA ASP A 24 49.25 -9.65 -50.73
C ASP A 24 48.55 -10.97 -51.09
N ALA A 25 49.20 -11.71 -51.98
CA ALA A 25 48.68 -12.91 -52.59
C ALA A 25 48.68 -14.05 -51.56
N LYS A 26 47.52 -14.32 -50.97
CA LYS A 26 47.21 -15.62 -50.37
C LYS A 26 45.95 -16.18 -51.02
N THR A 27 46.19 -17.22 -51.80
CA THR A 27 45.30 -18.33 -52.17
C THR A 27 43.88 -18.22 -51.60
N PRO A 28 42.83 -18.17 -52.43
CA PRO A 28 41.47 -18.16 -51.91
C PRO A 28 41.24 -19.48 -51.14
N PRO A 29 40.89 -19.45 -49.84
CA PRO A 29 40.25 -20.61 -49.27
C PRO A 29 38.92 -20.75 -50.00
N SER A 30 38.73 -21.92 -50.57
CA SER A 30 37.51 -22.40 -51.20
C SER A 30 36.36 -22.44 -50.20
N ASP A 31 35.85 -21.27 -49.79
CA ASP A 31 34.72 -21.16 -48.86
C ASP A 31 33.48 -20.59 -49.55
N ALA A 32 33.46 -20.57 -50.88
CA ALA A 32 32.20 -20.63 -51.61
C ALA A 32 31.75 -22.10 -51.58
N LEU A 33 31.20 -22.54 -50.43
CA LEU A 33 30.33 -23.72 -50.40
C LEU A 33 29.40 -23.55 -51.59
N SER A 34 29.51 -24.46 -52.57
CA SER A 34 28.75 -24.28 -53.80
C SER A 34 27.28 -24.22 -53.41
N ILE A 35 26.47 -23.43 -54.09
CA ILE A 35 25.03 -23.38 -53.82
C ILE A 35 24.45 -24.81 -53.82
N ALA A 36 25.01 -25.73 -54.62
CA ALA A 36 24.68 -27.14 -54.59
C ALA A 36 25.01 -27.82 -53.24
N GLU A 37 26.13 -27.50 -52.61
CA GLU A 37 26.54 -28.00 -51.29
C GLU A 37 25.65 -27.46 -50.16
N LEU A 38 25.25 -26.19 -50.23
CA LEU A 38 24.30 -25.57 -49.30
C LEU A 38 22.87 -26.12 -49.45
N ILE A 39 22.46 -26.49 -50.67
CA ILE A 39 21.17 -27.16 -50.94
C ILE A 39 21.23 -28.65 -50.59
N THR A 40 22.42 -29.26 -50.61
CA THR A 40 22.62 -30.67 -50.21
C THR A 40 22.55 -30.82 -48.69
N ASP A 41 22.91 -29.78 -47.93
CA ASP A 41 22.67 -29.74 -46.50
C ASP A 41 21.16 -29.67 -46.23
N SER A 42 20.60 -30.75 -45.71
CA SER A 42 19.16 -30.87 -45.46
C SER A 42 18.73 -29.79 -44.47
N ILE A 43 17.94 -28.82 -44.92
CA ILE A 43 17.31 -27.84 -44.04
C ILE A 43 16.54 -28.62 -42.96
N PRO A 44 16.89 -28.47 -41.67
CA PRO A 44 16.20 -29.17 -40.61
C PRO A 44 14.72 -28.79 -40.65
N ARG A 45 13.83 -29.79 -40.51
CA ARG A 45 12.40 -29.53 -40.49
C ARG A 45 12.08 -28.59 -39.34
N PHE A 46 11.43 -27.47 -39.66
CA PHE A 46 10.97 -26.51 -38.67
C PHE A 46 9.92 -27.16 -37.76
N ASP A 47 10.27 -27.33 -36.50
CA ASP A 47 9.36 -27.81 -35.47
C ASP A 47 8.61 -26.64 -34.84
N HIS A 48 7.52 -26.24 -35.50
CA HIS A 48 6.64 -25.17 -35.02
C HIS A 48 6.03 -25.48 -33.65
N GLN A 49 5.88 -26.76 -33.28
CA GLN A 49 5.21 -27.14 -32.04
C GLN A 49 6.07 -26.79 -30.83
N THR A 50 7.35 -27.16 -30.86
CA THR A 50 8.27 -26.90 -29.75
C THR A 50 8.83 -25.49 -29.76
N LEU A 51 9.03 -24.90 -30.95
CA LEU A 51 9.66 -23.59 -31.08
C LEU A 51 8.70 -22.41 -30.93
N VAL A 52 7.40 -22.61 -31.19
CA VAL A 52 6.41 -21.51 -31.22
C VAL A 52 5.20 -21.80 -30.37
N VAL A 53 4.52 -22.94 -30.61
CA VAL A 53 3.24 -23.23 -29.96
C VAL A 53 3.40 -23.44 -28.46
N GLN A 54 4.33 -24.30 -28.05
CA GLN A 54 4.54 -24.61 -26.65
C GLN A 54 4.99 -23.40 -25.81
N PRO A 55 6.00 -22.60 -26.21
CA PRO A 55 6.39 -21.41 -25.44
C PRO A 55 5.25 -20.39 -25.31
N TYR A 56 4.41 -20.26 -26.33
CA TYR A 56 3.23 -19.40 -26.27
C TYR A 56 2.19 -19.91 -25.29
N GLU A 57 1.88 -21.22 -25.31
CA GLU A 57 0.97 -21.83 -24.34
C GLU A 57 1.47 -21.71 -22.90
N GLU A 58 2.78 -21.91 -22.68
CA GLU A 58 3.42 -21.72 -21.38
C GLU A 58 3.32 -20.26 -20.91
N GLU A 59 3.52 -19.29 -21.81
CA GLU A 59 3.38 -17.87 -21.47
C GLU A 59 1.93 -17.50 -21.15
N VAL A 60 0.96 -18.02 -21.92
CA VAL A 60 -0.47 -17.80 -21.63
C VAL A 60 -0.85 -18.36 -20.27
N GLN A 61 -0.35 -19.53 -19.89
CA GLN A 61 -0.57 -20.09 -18.56
C GLN A 61 0.07 -19.24 -17.47
N ARG A 62 1.33 -18.82 -17.65
CA ARG A 62 2.00 -17.92 -16.70
C ARG A 62 1.23 -16.62 -16.50
N GLU A 63 0.74 -16.02 -17.58
CA GLU A 63 -0.03 -14.78 -17.52
C GLU A 63 -1.35 -14.98 -16.77
N GLN A 64 -2.06 -16.09 -17.01
CA GLN A 64 -3.28 -16.40 -16.27
C GLN A 64 -3.02 -16.58 -14.76
N GLU A 65 -1.93 -17.27 -14.40
CA GLU A 65 -1.54 -17.43 -13.00
C GLU A 65 -1.15 -16.10 -12.36
N PHE A 66 -0.42 -15.26 -13.10
CA PHE A 66 -0.05 -13.93 -12.65
C PHE A 66 -1.28 -13.05 -12.39
N GLN A 67 -2.21 -12.98 -13.34
CA GLN A 67 -3.45 -12.21 -13.20
C GLN A 67 -4.28 -12.67 -12.00
N ARG A 68 -4.42 -13.98 -11.81
CA ARG A 68 -5.12 -14.55 -10.65
C ARG A 68 -4.46 -14.13 -9.34
N LYS A 69 -3.13 -14.25 -9.24
CA LYS A 69 -2.38 -13.89 -8.03
C LYS A 69 -2.41 -12.39 -7.76
N LEU A 70 -2.32 -11.58 -8.81
CA LEU A 70 -2.43 -10.13 -8.72
C LEU A 70 -3.82 -9.74 -8.19
N MET A 71 -4.87 -10.36 -8.71
CA MET A 71 -6.24 -10.12 -8.26
C MET A 71 -6.40 -10.49 -6.79
N GLU A 72 -5.92 -11.67 -6.37
CA GLU A 72 -5.93 -12.10 -4.97
C GLU A 72 -5.22 -11.07 -4.06
N MET A 73 -4.00 -10.67 -4.42
CA MET A 73 -3.25 -9.66 -3.66
C MET A 73 -3.95 -8.31 -3.61
N SER A 74 -4.60 -7.90 -4.71
CA SER A 74 -5.33 -6.62 -4.77
C SER A 74 -6.55 -6.62 -3.85
N VAL A 75 -7.26 -7.74 -3.76
CA VAL A 75 -8.43 -7.90 -2.90
C VAL A 75 -7.99 -7.88 -1.42
N ASP A 76 -6.93 -8.62 -1.08
CA ASP A 76 -6.37 -8.60 0.28
C ASP A 76 -5.89 -7.21 0.69
N LEU A 77 -5.24 -6.48 -0.22
CA LEU A 77 -4.82 -5.10 0.03
C LEU A 77 -6.02 -4.18 0.28
N LEU A 78 -7.08 -4.30 -0.51
CA LEU A 78 -8.29 -3.50 -0.32
C LEU A 78 -8.96 -3.79 1.04
N PHE A 79 -9.06 -5.06 1.42
CA PHE A 79 -9.64 -5.44 2.72
C PHE A 79 -8.81 -4.93 3.88
N THR A 80 -7.50 -5.12 3.83
CA THR A 80 -6.59 -4.61 4.87
C THR A 80 -6.65 -3.10 4.95
N PHE A 81 -6.57 -2.39 3.82
CA PHE A 81 -6.68 -0.94 3.78
C PHE A 81 -8.01 -0.46 4.38
N TYR A 82 -9.13 -1.06 3.98
CA TYR A 82 -10.44 -0.69 4.51
C TYR A 82 -10.54 -0.93 6.01
N ALA A 83 -10.06 -2.09 6.49
CA ALA A 83 -10.02 -2.39 7.92
C ALA A 83 -9.19 -1.37 8.69
N TRP A 84 -8.02 -1.00 8.19
CA TRP A 84 -7.18 0.04 8.79
C TRP A 84 -7.82 1.42 8.76
N ALA A 85 -8.39 1.82 7.63
CA ALA A 85 -9.03 3.13 7.45
C ALA A 85 -10.30 3.29 8.29
N ALA A 86 -11.00 2.20 8.62
CA ALA A 86 -12.19 2.23 9.45
C ALA A 86 -11.88 2.40 10.96
N ARG A 87 -10.68 2.03 11.41
CA ARG A 87 -10.32 2.07 12.85
C ARG A 87 -10.41 3.46 13.47
N PRO A 88 -9.86 4.54 12.88
CA PRO A 88 -9.91 5.87 13.50
C PRO A 88 -11.33 6.37 13.76
N ALA A 89 -12.28 6.08 12.85
CA ALA A 89 -13.67 6.49 13.05
C ALA A 89 -14.32 5.75 14.23
N HIS A 90 -14.05 4.45 14.35
CA HIS A 90 -14.55 3.64 15.47
C HIS A 90 -13.91 4.04 16.80
N GLU A 91 -12.57 4.16 16.83
CA GLU A 91 -11.82 4.53 18.02
C GLU A 91 -12.23 5.93 18.51
N ASN A 92 -12.37 6.91 17.60
CA ASN A 92 -12.85 8.24 17.94
C ASN A 92 -14.28 8.22 18.49
N ALA A 93 -15.19 7.42 17.91
CA ALA A 93 -16.56 7.31 18.42
C ALA A 93 -16.60 6.71 19.85
N VAL A 94 -15.75 5.73 20.12
CA VAL A 94 -15.61 5.12 21.44
C VAL A 94 -15.04 6.12 22.45
N GLU A 95 -13.99 6.85 22.09
CA GLU A 95 -13.40 7.87 22.95
C GLU A 95 -14.37 9.04 23.22
N ALA A 96 -15.06 9.52 22.19
CA ALA A 96 -16.07 10.57 22.33
C ALA A 96 -17.18 10.15 23.31
N SER A 97 -17.71 8.94 23.17
CA SER A 97 -18.70 8.38 24.12
C SER A 97 -18.16 8.29 25.55
N ALA A 98 -16.90 7.91 25.72
CA ALA A 98 -16.26 7.90 27.04
C ALA A 98 -16.16 9.31 27.64
N PHE A 99 -15.84 10.34 26.84
CA PHE A 99 -15.84 11.72 27.28
C PHE A 99 -17.24 12.22 27.65
N GLU A 100 -18.25 11.94 26.83
CA GLU A 100 -19.64 12.31 27.10
C GLU A 100 -20.12 11.71 28.43
N SER A 101 -19.81 10.43 28.67
CA SER A 101 -20.12 9.76 29.94
C SER A 101 -19.44 10.45 31.13
N ARG A 102 -18.15 10.78 31.01
CA ARG A 102 -17.40 11.49 32.06
C ARG A 102 -17.97 12.89 32.33
N ILE A 103 -18.30 13.64 31.28
CA ILE A 103 -18.91 14.97 31.39
C ILE A 103 -20.25 14.87 32.12
N ASN A 104 -21.09 13.92 31.74
CA ASN A 104 -22.38 13.70 32.42
C ASN A 104 -22.21 13.36 33.90
N ASN A 105 -21.24 12.52 34.24
CA ASN A 105 -20.95 12.18 35.63
C ASN A 105 -20.49 13.41 36.44
N VAL A 106 -19.62 14.25 35.86
CA VAL A 106 -19.17 15.49 36.51
C VAL A 106 -20.34 16.47 36.69
N MET A 107 -21.15 16.69 35.66
CA MET A 107 -22.33 17.57 35.77
C MET A 107 -23.30 17.11 36.87
N GLN A 108 -23.53 15.80 36.99
CA GLN A 108 -24.38 15.26 38.06
C GLN A 108 -23.76 15.47 39.44
N ALA A 109 -22.44 15.27 39.57
CA ALA A 109 -21.73 15.52 40.82
C ALA A 109 -21.80 17.00 41.23
N GLU A 110 -21.56 17.92 40.29
CA GLU A 110 -21.66 19.37 40.52
C GLU A 110 -23.09 19.78 40.90
N LYS A 111 -24.09 19.26 40.21
CA LYS A 111 -25.50 19.52 40.54
C LYS A 111 -25.84 19.07 41.96
N ASN A 112 -25.37 17.89 42.37
CA ASN A 112 -25.58 17.38 43.72
C ASN A 112 -24.83 18.24 44.75
N GLN A 113 -23.61 18.67 44.45
CA GLN A 113 -22.84 19.55 45.31
C GLN A 113 -23.57 20.88 45.52
N GLU A 114 -24.10 21.49 44.46
CA GLU A 114 -24.83 22.76 44.57
C GLU A 114 -26.13 22.61 45.36
N MET A 115 -26.85 21.50 45.19
CA MET A 115 -28.02 21.17 46.00
C MET A 115 -27.68 21.08 47.49
N ILE A 116 -26.58 20.39 47.83
CA ILE A 116 -26.12 20.26 49.22
C ILE A 116 -25.72 21.64 49.79
N ARG A 117 -25.01 22.45 49.00
CA ARG A 117 -24.64 23.83 49.40
C ARG A 117 -25.86 24.68 49.67
N GLY A 118 -26.89 24.60 48.82
CA GLY A 118 -28.17 25.30 49.00
C GLY A 118 -28.87 24.88 50.29
N ASN A 119 -28.99 23.57 50.53
CA ASN A 119 -29.60 23.03 51.75
C ASN A 119 -28.86 23.48 53.02
N PHE A 120 -27.53 23.45 52.98
CA PHE A 120 -26.70 23.91 54.09
C PHE A 120 -26.88 25.41 54.36
N ALA A 121 -26.88 26.23 53.31
CA ALA A 121 -27.12 27.67 53.45
C ALA A 121 -28.49 27.96 54.08
N GLN A 122 -29.54 27.25 53.65
CA GLN A 122 -30.87 27.37 54.23
C GLN A 122 -30.91 26.95 55.70
N PHE A 123 -30.24 25.85 56.05
CA PHE A 123 -30.12 25.39 57.43
C PHE A 123 -29.44 26.42 58.34
N VAL A 124 -28.32 27.00 57.89
CA VAL A 124 -27.62 28.05 58.63
C VAL A 124 -28.49 29.29 58.80
N GLN A 125 -29.25 29.69 57.78
CA GLN A 125 -30.21 30.79 57.89
C GLN A 125 -31.30 30.51 58.93
N GLN A 126 -31.84 29.29 58.96
CA GLN A 126 -32.84 28.88 59.97
C GLN A 126 -32.27 28.92 61.40
N ILE A 127 -31.05 28.43 61.60
CA ILE A 127 -30.37 28.52 62.91
C ILE A 127 -30.19 29.97 63.33
N ASN A 128 -29.66 30.81 62.44
CA ASN A 128 -29.43 32.22 62.75
C ASN A 128 -30.74 32.92 63.11
N ALA A 129 -31.83 32.66 62.39
CA ALA A 129 -33.14 33.20 62.71
C ALA A 129 -33.63 32.74 64.10
N ALA A 130 -33.48 31.45 64.42
CA ALA A 130 -33.88 30.91 65.72
C ALA A 130 -33.05 31.50 66.88
N VAL A 131 -31.74 31.66 66.71
CA VAL A 131 -30.86 32.28 67.71
C VAL A 131 -31.25 33.74 67.94
N GLN A 132 -31.53 34.50 66.87
CA GLN A 132 -31.99 35.88 66.98
C GLN A 132 -33.34 35.98 67.70
N LEU A 133 -34.27 35.07 67.44
CA LEU A 133 -35.54 35.01 68.18
C LEU A 133 -35.32 34.74 69.67
N LEU A 134 -34.42 33.82 70.03
CA LEU A 134 -34.09 33.54 71.43
C LEU A 134 -33.46 34.75 72.13
N ILE A 135 -32.58 35.49 71.44
CA ILE A 135 -31.99 36.72 71.98
C ILE A 135 -33.08 37.77 72.22
N ASN A 136 -33.95 37.99 71.24
CA ASN A 136 -35.00 39.01 71.31
C ASN A 136 -36.12 38.64 72.31
N ALA A 137 -36.35 37.36 72.59
CA ALA A 137 -37.33 36.91 73.57
C ALA A 137 -36.84 37.02 75.02
N ASN A 138 -35.53 37.17 75.24
CA ASN A 138 -34.89 37.25 76.56
C ASN A 138 -34.40 38.68 76.89
N ALA A 139 -34.64 39.64 76.00
CA ALA A 139 -34.35 41.07 76.14
C ALA A 139 -35.64 41.84 76.49
#